data_AF-A0AAW6WDX2-F1
#
_entry.id   AF-A0AAW6WDX2-F1
#
_cell.length_a   1.000
_cell.length_b   1.000
_cell.length_c   1.000
_cell.angle_alpha   90.00
_cell.angle_beta   90.00
_cell.angle_gamma   90.00
#
_symmetry.space_group_name_H-M   'P 1'
#
loop_
_entity.id
_entity.type
_entity.pdbx_description
1 polymer ?
#
loop_
_entity_poly.entity_id
_entity_poly.type
_entity_poly.pdbx_seq_one_letter_code
_entity_poly.pdbx_strand_id
1 'polypeptide(L)'
;MIRKKENKIFISASDWIHSASIVGLIQYLKFHNKNFEIKEMEIAGIFDEFLIFDRQAITEKEYLQFVEAFYQIKDTEKYDSVKDFFLKKEHLYSNYCNKKYFLKEEENAPCRVKGYYFDAMRKDKSTNWGFEKGVDYQDNRMFDFLPFAFLGNNHETLFLNNNFYLKTLEKMYLDFKNEPGGTAFEKIINLIQHNKLNHSVELIYKDKKNKYFESYFLHDSMIKIFRIVELEKVNHILRMSETEYVNVLKQIFFNVLHQENLNELLDRLIALYSKYPNAILHDVIDEMVKLNIQIKKTAF
;
A
#
# COMPACT_ATOMS: atom_id res chain seq x y z
N MET A 1 16.26 -3.80 -6.55
CA MET A 1 17.01 -4.96 -7.10
C MET A 1 17.38 -5.90 -5.96
N ILE A 2 17.42 -7.22 -6.17
CA ILE A 2 17.95 -8.18 -5.18
C ILE A 2 19.18 -8.89 -5.72
N ARG A 3 20.26 -8.91 -4.94
CA ARG A 3 21.50 -9.67 -5.24
C ARG A 3 21.90 -10.54 -4.06
N LYS A 4 22.42 -11.72 -4.37
CA LYS A 4 22.95 -12.69 -3.40
C LYS A 4 24.44 -12.81 -3.66
N LYS A 5 25.28 -12.52 -2.66
CA LYS A 5 26.73 -12.70 -2.72
C LYS A 5 27.19 -13.34 -1.42
N GLU A 6 27.87 -14.48 -1.53
CA GLU A 6 28.25 -15.31 -0.38
C GLU A 6 27.02 -15.63 0.49
N ASN A 7 27.07 -15.31 1.79
CA ASN A 7 25.96 -15.49 2.72
C ASN A 7 25.14 -14.20 2.95
N LYS A 8 25.36 -13.15 2.14
CA LYS A 8 24.65 -11.87 2.27
C LYS A 8 23.60 -11.67 1.18
N ILE A 9 22.49 -11.06 1.56
CA ILE A 9 21.47 -10.52 0.67
C ILE A 9 21.65 -9.01 0.59
N PHE A 10 21.55 -8.46 -0.61
CA PHE A 10 21.56 -7.03 -0.90
C PHE A 10 20.26 -6.71 -1.62
N ILE A 11 19.46 -5.81 -1.07
CA ILE A 11 18.19 -5.40 -1.67
C ILE A 11 18.08 -3.87 -1.71
N SER A 12 17.82 -3.33 -2.90
CA SER A 12 17.57 -1.90 -3.14
C SER A 12 16.12 -1.64 -3.56
N ALA A 13 15.65 -0.42 -3.30
CA ALA A 13 14.26 0.02 -3.51
C ALA A 13 13.97 0.46 -4.95
N SER A 14 14.26 -0.41 -5.92
CA SER A 14 14.17 -0.09 -7.37
C SER A 14 12.75 0.19 -7.87
N ASP A 15 11.74 -0.36 -7.19
CA ASP A 15 10.32 -0.14 -7.46
C ASP A 15 9.54 -0.26 -6.14
N TRP A 16 8.23 -0.05 -6.19
CA TRP A 16 7.40 -0.12 -5.00
C TRP A 16 7.32 -1.54 -4.39
N ILE A 17 7.46 -2.62 -5.19
CA ILE A 17 7.43 -4.01 -4.72
C ILE A 17 8.66 -4.27 -3.84
N HIS A 18 9.83 -3.87 -4.33
CA HIS A 18 11.08 -3.94 -3.57
C HIS A 18 11.00 -3.04 -2.34
N SER A 19 10.48 -1.82 -2.47
CA SER A 19 10.31 -0.87 -1.36
C SER A 19 9.44 -1.43 -0.25
N ALA A 20 8.27 -1.97 -0.59
CA ALA A 20 7.36 -2.62 0.36
C ALA A 20 8.01 -3.84 1.01
N SER A 21 8.73 -4.66 0.23
CA SER A 21 9.45 -5.82 0.75
C SER A 21 10.56 -5.42 1.72
N ILE A 22 11.32 -4.35 1.41
CA ILE A 22 12.34 -3.77 2.30
C ILE A 22 11.72 -3.31 3.61
N VAL A 23 10.60 -2.58 3.57
CA VAL A 23 9.90 -2.14 4.78
C VAL A 23 9.53 -3.34 5.66
N GLY A 24 8.89 -4.36 5.07
CA GLY A 24 8.55 -5.58 5.81
C GLY A 24 9.77 -6.33 6.36
N LEU A 25 10.85 -6.41 5.59
CA LEU A 25 12.13 -7.00 6.02
C LEU A 25 12.73 -6.24 7.20
N ILE A 26 12.78 -4.90 7.17
CA ILE A 26 13.31 -4.09 8.27
C ILE A 26 12.48 -4.31 9.54
N GLN A 27 11.16 -4.34 9.43
CA GLN A 27 10.29 -4.62 10.58
C GLN A 27 10.56 -6.00 11.18
N TYR A 28 10.71 -7.02 10.34
CA TYR A 28 11.05 -8.38 10.75
C TYR A 28 12.43 -8.46 11.43
N LEU A 29 13.46 -7.88 10.81
CA LEU A 29 14.83 -7.89 11.32
C LEU A 29 14.92 -7.19 12.67
N LYS A 30 14.25 -6.04 12.83
CA LYS A 30 14.16 -5.34 14.12
C LYS A 30 13.41 -6.15 15.17
N PHE A 31 12.28 -6.77 14.82
CA PHE A 31 11.50 -7.58 15.75
C PHE A 31 12.32 -8.72 16.37
N HIS A 32 13.20 -9.35 15.58
CA HIS A 32 14.08 -10.44 16.03
C HIS A 32 15.48 -9.99 16.45
N ASN A 33 15.73 -8.69 16.57
CA ASN A 33 17.05 -8.12 16.88
C ASN A 33 18.18 -8.66 15.98
N LYS A 34 17.89 -8.84 14.69
CA LYS A 34 18.87 -9.32 13.69
C LYS A 34 19.73 -8.16 13.20
N ASN A 35 20.99 -8.45 12.89
CA ASN A 35 21.90 -7.47 12.31
C ASN A 35 21.57 -7.21 10.84
N PHE A 36 21.54 -5.94 10.47
CA PHE A 36 21.48 -5.48 9.10
C PHE A 36 22.18 -4.13 8.97
N GLU A 37 22.58 -3.77 7.76
CA GLU A 37 23.19 -2.49 7.43
C GLU A 37 22.47 -1.87 6.23
N ILE A 38 22.38 -0.54 6.20
CA ILE A 38 21.97 0.22 5.02
C ILE A 38 23.21 0.95 4.54
N LYS A 39 23.61 0.72 3.29
CA LYS A 39 24.80 1.30 2.70
C LYS A 39 24.56 1.67 1.25
N GLU A 40 25.00 2.87 0.89
CA GLU A 40 25.10 3.31 -0.51
C GLU A 40 26.35 2.67 -1.14
N MET A 41 26.17 2.00 -2.27
CA MET A 41 27.25 1.34 -2.99
C MET A 41 26.86 1.03 -4.43
N GLU A 42 27.86 0.69 -5.26
CA GLU A 42 27.63 0.18 -6.60
C GLU A 42 27.61 -1.35 -6.61
N ILE A 43 26.52 -1.94 -7.13
CA ILE A 43 26.41 -3.38 -7.36
C ILE A 43 25.96 -3.61 -8.79
N ALA A 44 26.77 -4.35 -9.57
CA ALA A 44 26.50 -4.68 -10.96
C ALA A 44 26.19 -3.44 -11.84
N GLY A 45 26.94 -2.35 -11.65
CA GLY A 45 26.80 -1.11 -12.42
C GLY A 45 25.70 -0.16 -11.91
N ILE A 46 25.03 -0.49 -10.80
CA ILE A 46 23.93 0.30 -10.25
C ILE A 46 24.33 0.84 -8.88
N PHE A 47 24.40 2.15 -8.78
CA PHE A 47 24.66 2.89 -7.54
C PHE A 47 23.34 3.24 -6.85
N ASP A 48 23.14 2.70 -5.66
CA ASP A 48 21.88 2.80 -4.91
C ASP A 48 22.14 2.52 -3.41
N GLU A 49 21.16 2.79 -2.55
CA GLU A 49 21.15 2.31 -1.18
C GLU A 49 20.68 0.84 -1.12
N PHE A 50 21.48 -0.01 -0.49
CA PHE A 50 21.16 -1.40 -0.27
C PHE A 50 20.91 -1.67 1.21
N LEU A 51 19.80 -2.33 1.51
CA LEU A 51 19.62 -3.08 2.75
C LEU A 51 20.40 -4.39 2.62
N ILE A 52 21.28 -4.64 3.58
CA ILE A 52 22.19 -5.78 3.56
C ILE A 52 22.05 -6.56 4.86
N PHE A 53 21.84 -7.87 4.75
CA PHE A 53 21.66 -8.76 5.88
C PHE A 53 22.10 -10.19 5.55
N ASP A 54 22.29 -11.01 6.58
CA ASP A 54 22.65 -12.42 6.40
C ASP A 54 21.45 -13.22 5.87
N ARG A 55 21.66 -14.06 4.85
CA ARG A 55 20.62 -14.91 4.26
C ARG A 55 19.99 -15.86 5.30
N GLN A 56 20.77 -16.30 6.28
CA GLN A 56 20.34 -17.18 7.37
C GLN A 56 19.57 -16.42 8.46
N ALA A 57 19.51 -15.09 8.42
CA ALA A 57 18.73 -14.29 9.37
C ALA A 57 17.22 -14.49 9.23
N ILE A 58 16.76 -15.13 8.13
CA ILE A 58 15.35 -15.40 7.87
C ILE A 58 15.09 -16.90 7.91
N THR A 59 14.31 -17.33 8.89
CA THR A 59 13.80 -18.71 9.02
C THR A 59 12.28 -18.73 8.95
N GLU A 60 11.68 -19.84 8.48
CA GLU A 60 10.22 -19.99 8.45
C GLU A 60 9.60 -19.87 9.85
N LYS A 61 10.25 -20.44 10.87
CA LYS A 61 9.79 -20.35 12.27
C LYS A 61 9.70 -18.90 12.74
N GLU A 62 10.78 -18.14 12.58
CA GLU A 62 10.82 -16.73 13.01
C GLU A 62 9.88 -15.87 12.16
N TYR A 63 9.72 -16.16 10.87
CA TYR A 63 8.75 -15.48 10.01
C TYR A 63 7.33 -15.65 10.54
N LEU A 64 6.93 -16.87 10.91
CA LEU A 64 5.60 -17.14 11.44
C LEU A 64 5.39 -16.50 12.82
N GLN A 65 6.42 -16.45 13.67
CA GLN A 65 6.36 -15.69 14.94
C GLN A 65 6.14 -14.20 14.70
N PHE A 66 6.80 -13.63 13.68
CA PHE A 66 6.59 -12.24 13.30
C PHE A 66 5.18 -12.00 12.75
N VAL A 67 4.65 -12.90 11.90
CA VAL A 67 3.26 -12.84 11.42
C VAL A 67 2.27 -12.83 12.59
N GLU A 68 2.42 -13.75 13.52
CA GLU A 68 1.55 -13.88 14.69
C GLU A 68 1.54 -12.61 15.53
N ALA A 69 2.74 -12.06 15.82
CA ALA A 69 2.88 -10.81 16.58
C ALA A 69 2.35 -9.59 15.80
N PHE A 70 2.68 -9.46 14.52
CA PHE A 70 2.33 -8.29 13.71
C PHE A 70 0.82 -8.15 13.54
N TYR A 71 0.14 -9.25 13.21
CA TYR A 71 -1.32 -9.27 13.03
C TYR A 71 -2.09 -9.57 14.32
N GLN A 72 -1.38 -9.70 15.46
CA GLN A 72 -1.95 -10.02 16.77
C GLN A 72 -2.91 -11.21 16.71
N ILE A 73 -2.47 -12.29 16.05
CA ILE A 73 -3.28 -13.48 15.83
C ILE A 73 -3.46 -14.18 17.18
N LYS A 74 -4.69 -14.18 17.71
CA LYS A 74 -5.03 -14.79 19.00
C LYS A 74 -5.90 -16.05 18.87
N ASP A 75 -6.66 -16.12 17.78
CA ASP A 75 -7.67 -17.15 17.57
C ASP A 75 -7.46 -17.82 16.22
N THR A 76 -6.96 -19.05 16.27
CA THR A 76 -6.85 -19.95 15.12
C THR A 76 -7.86 -21.08 15.20
N GLU A 77 -8.94 -21.03 16.00
CA GLU A 77 -9.84 -22.18 16.22
C GLU A 77 -10.44 -22.75 14.93
N LYS A 78 -10.57 -21.93 13.88
CA LYS A 78 -11.05 -22.33 12.54
C LYS A 78 -9.93 -22.71 11.55
N TYR A 79 -8.68 -22.75 11.99
CA TYR A 79 -7.49 -22.93 11.16
C TYR A 79 -6.47 -23.86 11.82
N ASP A 80 -5.78 -24.65 11.01
CA ASP A 80 -4.87 -25.67 11.57
C ASP A 80 -3.58 -25.05 12.17
N SER A 81 -3.23 -23.82 11.76
CA SER A 81 -2.03 -23.10 12.22
C SER A 81 -2.08 -21.60 11.89
N VAL A 82 -1.15 -20.83 12.46
CA VAL A 82 -0.87 -19.43 12.07
C VAL A 82 -0.59 -19.30 10.56
N LYS A 83 0.18 -20.23 10.00
CA LYS A 83 0.47 -20.28 8.55
C LYS A 83 -0.81 -20.44 7.75
N ASP A 84 -1.67 -21.37 8.15
CA ASP A 84 -2.93 -21.63 7.46
C ASP A 84 -3.89 -20.43 7.54
N PHE A 85 -4.00 -19.81 8.71
CA PHE A 85 -4.74 -18.56 8.91
C PHE A 85 -4.24 -17.46 7.98
N PHE A 86 -2.92 -17.20 7.97
CA PHE A 86 -2.30 -16.14 7.18
C PHE A 86 -2.50 -16.32 5.68
N LEU A 87 -2.45 -17.57 5.19
CA LEU A 87 -2.61 -17.90 3.78
C LEU A 87 -4.08 -17.97 3.32
N LYS A 88 -5.02 -18.33 4.20
CA LYS A 88 -6.45 -18.49 3.85
C LYS A 88 -7.26 -17.20 4.02
N LYS A 89 -6.90 -16.31 4.95
CA LYS A 89 -7.63 -15.04 5.12
C LYS A 89 -7.40 -14.12 3.93
N GLU A 90 -8.50 -13.67 3.32
CA GLU A 90 -8.50 -12.91 2.06
C GLU A 90 -7.81 -11.55 2.15
N HIS A 91 -7.80 -10.93 3.33
CA HIS A 91 -7.19 -9.61 3.57
C HIS A 91 -5.73 -9.66 4.04
N LEU A 92 -5.16 -10.87 4.21
CA LEU A 92 -3.77 -11.09 4.64
C LEU A 92 -2.90 -11.44 3.43
N TYR A 93 -2.01 -12.43 3.54
CA TYR A 93 -1.05 -12.79 2.49
C TYR A 93 -1.70 -12.96 1.12
N SER A 94 -2.85 -13.64 1.09
CA SER A 94 -3.56 -13.93 -0.15
C SER A 94 -4.09 -12.68 -0.84
N ASN A 95 -4.19 -11.52 -0.17
CA ASN A 95 -4.54 -10.26 -0.80
C ASN A 95 -3.42 -9.76 -1.73
N TYR A 96 -2.17 -10.03 -1.37
CA TYR A 96 -0.99 -9.44 -1.98
C TYR A 96 -0.23 -10.41 -2.87
N CYS A 97 -0.15 -11.67 -2.46
CA CYS A 97 0.73 -12.66 -3.06
C CYS A 97 0.00 -13.99 -3.35
N ASN A 98 0.55 -14.76 -4.27
CA ASN A 98 0.08 -16.08 -4.61
C ASN A 98 0.57 -17.10 -3.58
N LYS A 99 -0.36 -17.68 -2.83
CA LYS A 99 -0.09 -18.69 -1.79
C LYS A 99 0.68 -19.92 -2.29
N LYS A 100 0.65 -20.23 -3.59
CA LYS A 100 1.41 -21.35 -4.18
C LYS A 100 2.92 -21.21 -3.95
N TYR A 101 3.43 -19.98 -3.94
CA TYR A 101 4.86 -19.65 -3.89
C TYR A 101 5.35 -19.21 -2.51
N PHE A 102 4.48 -19.20 -1.50
CA PHE A 102 4.82 -18.76 -0.15
C PHE A 102 6.04 -19.51 0.42
N LEU A 103 7.07 -18.76 0.82
CA LEU A 103 8.37 -19.22 1.33
C LEU A 103 9.16 -20.15 0.41
N LYS A 104 8.73 -20.33 -0.84
CA LYS A 104 9.46 -21.12 -1.85
C LYS A 104 10.50 -20.26 -2.54
N GLU A 105 11.64 -20.88 -2.85
CA GLU A 105 12.56 -20.41 -3.88
C GLU A 105 12.43 -21.36 -5.07
N GLU A 106 12.01 -20.85 -6.22
CA GLU A 106 11.89 -21.62 -7.46
C GLU A 106 12.58 -20.82 -8.57
N GLU A 107 13.50 -21.46 -9.29
CA GLU A 107 14.09 -20.88 -10.50
C GLU A 107 13.03 -20.77 -11.59
N ASN A 108 12.96 -19.61 -12.27
CA ASN A 108 11.98 -19.32 -13.33
C ASN A 108 10.51 -19.41 -12.89
N ALA A 109 10.21 -19.23 -11.60
CA ALA A 109 8.84 -19.12 -11.13
C ALA A 109 8.20 -17.77 -11.50
N PRO A 110 6.90 -17.74 -11.81
CA PRO A 110 6.19 -16.50 -12.00
C PRO A 110 6.20 -15.66 -10.72
N CYS A 111 6.23 -14.33 -10.87
CA CYS A 111 6.23 -13.39 -9.76
C CYS A 111 5.12 -13.73 -8.76
N ARG A 112 5.43 -13.87 -7.46
CA ARG A 112 4.39 -14.19 -6.47
C ARG A 112 3.40 -13.05 -6.24
N VAL A 113 3.76 -11.80 -6.56
CA VAL A 113 2.92 -10.63 -6.33
C VAL A 113 1.72 -10.65 -7.28
N LYS A 114 0.51 -10.49 -6.71
CA LYS A 114 -0.74 -10.51 -7.48
C LYS A 114 -0.78 -9.36 -8.48
N GLY A 115 -1.23 -9.66 -9.70
CA GLY A 115 -1.28 -8.69 -10.80
C GLY A 115 0.04 -8.53 -11.56
N TYR A 116 1.15 -9.05 -11.04
CA TYR A 116 2.48 -8.97 -11.65
C TYR A 116 2.97 -10.30 -12.23
N TYR A 117 2.15 -11.35 -12.12
CA TYR A 117 2.41 -12.62 -12.78
C TYR A 117 1.61 -12.74 -14.07
N PHE A 118 2.25 -13.30 -15.08
CA PHE A 118 1.66 -13.57 -16.39
C PHE A 118 1.23 -15.04 -16.47
N ASP A 119 0.08 -15.30 -17.08
CA ASP A 119 -0.41 -16.67 -17.30
C ASP A 119 0.21 -17.23 -18.59
N ALA A 120 1.40 -17.83 -18.44
CA ALA A 120 2.15 -18.39 -19.55
C ALA A 120 1.35 -19.41 -20.37
N MET A 121 0.47 -20.21 -19.74
CA MET A 121 -0.25 -21.27 -20.47
C MET A 121 -1.31 -20.74 -21.43
N ARG A 122 -1.79 -19.50 -21.25
CA ARG A 122 -2.85 -18.93 -22.08
C ARG A 122 -2.38 -17.84 -23.02
N LYS A 123 -1.23 -17.21 -22.74
CA LYS A 123 -0.81 -15.98 -23.42
C LYS A 123 0.66 -15.95 -23.84
N ASP A 124 1.39 -17.07 -23.77
CA ASP A 124 2.81 -17.17 -24.17
C ASP A 124 3.12 -16.57 -25.55
N LYS A 125 2.29 -16.85 -26.55
CA LYS A 125 2.46 -16.38 -27.93
C LYS A 125 2.29 -14.87 -28.07
N SER A 126 1.55 -14.25 -27.17
CA SER A 126 1.26 -12.81 -27.19
C SER A 126 2.35 -11.96 -26.55
N THR A 127 3.33 -12.59 -25.88
CA THR A 127 4.48 -11.91 -25.26
C THR A 127 5.77 -12.02 -26.05
N ASN A 128 5.73 -12.65 -27.23
CA ASN A 128 6.90 -12.74 -28.09
C ASN A 128 7.18 -11.37 -28.71
N TRP A 129 8.43 -10.93 -28.65
CA TRP A 129 8.91 -9.73 -29.33
C TRP A 129 10.14 -10.08 -30.14
N GLY A 130 10.20 -9.64 -31.41
CA GLY A 130 11.43 -9.75 -32.21
C GLY A 130 12.01 -11.17 -32.33
N PHE A 131 11.16 -12.21 -32.47
CA PHE A 131 11.55 -13.64 -32.52
C PHE A 131 12.08 -14.24 -31.22
N GLU A 132 12.17 -13.46 -30.15
CA GLU A 132 12.48 -13.97 -28.82
C GLU A 132 11.19 -14.36 -28.08
N LYS A 133 11.20 -15.56 -27.50
CA LYS A 133 10.24 -15.91 -26.45
C LYS A 133 10.72 -15.23 -25.17
N GLY A 134 9.82 -14.64 -24.41
CA GLY A 134 10.15 -14.42 -23.01
C GLY A 134 9.28 -13.42 -22.30
N VAL A 135 8.44 -13.92 -21.40
CA VAL A 135 8.24 -13.22 -20.15
C VAL A 135 9.38 -13.64 -19.25
N ASP A 136 10.28 -12.71 -18.91
CA ASP A 136 11.25 -12.94 -17.86
C ASP A 136 10.57 -12.68 -16.51
N TYR A 137 10.40 -13.73 -15.71
CA TYR A 137 9.77 -13.60 -14.40
C TYR A 137 10.82 -13.27 -13.35
N GLN A 138 10.66 -12.11 -12.72
CA GLN A 138 11.41 -11.78 -11.52
C GLN A 138 10.57 -12.11 -10.28
N ASP A 139 10.73 -13.34 -9.78
CA ASP A 139 10.22 -13.73 -8.46
C ASP A 139 11.33 -13.76 -7.41
N ASN A 140 10.97 -13.48 -6.16
CA ASN A 140 11.89 -13.61 -5.04
C ASN A 140 11.16 -13.89 -3.73
N ARG A 141 11.73 -14.76 -2.88
CA ARG A 141 11.19 -15.05 -1.54
C ARG A 141 11.08 -13.83 -0.64
N MET A 142 11.92 -12.81 -0.85
CA MET A 142 11.84 -11.56 -0.10
C MET A 142 10.50 -10.82 -0.31
N PHE A 143 9.78 -11.10 -1.40
CA PHE A 143 8.46 -10.52 -1.63
C PHE A 143 7.38 -11.07 -0.69
N ASP A 144 7.67 -12.13 0.08
CA ASP A 144 6.77 -12.59 1.14
C ASP A 144 6.60 -11.53 2.23
N PHE A 145 7.55 -10.59 2.36
CA PHE A 145 7.50 -9.50 3.34
C PHE A 145 6.69 -8.28 2.87
N LEU A 146 6.28 -8.24 1.60
CA LEU A 146 5.51 -7.15 1.03
C LEU A 146 4.23 -6.80 1.82
N PRO A 147 3.42 -7.77 2.32
CA PRO A 147 2.18 -7.46 3.03
C PRO A 147 2.36 -6.57 4.27
N PHE A 148 3.53 -6.60 4.91
CA PHE A 148 3.78 -5.87 6.16
C PHE A 148 4.00 -4.37 5.98
N ALA A 149 4.24 -3.92 4.75
CA ALA A 149 4.35 -2.49 4.43
C ALA A 149 2.99 -1.81 4.26
N PHE A 150 1.93 -2.58 3.99
CA PHE A 150 0.60 -2.07 3.74
C PHE A 150 -0.16 -1.88 5.07
N LEU A 151 -0.70 -0.68 5.26
CA LEU A 151 -1.44 -0.28 6.45
C LEU A 151 -2.86 0.14 6.08
N GLY A 152 -3.83 -0.19 6.92
CA GLY A 152 -5.23 0.10 6.68
C GLY A 152 -6.14 -0.85 7.43
N ASN A 153 -7.28 -1.18 6.82
CA ASN A 153 -8.27 -2.08 7.40
C ASN A 153 -8.39 -3.37 6.58
N ASN A 154 -9.32 -4.25 6.94
CA ASN A 154 -9.52 -5.54 6.28
C ASN A 154 -10.11 -5.44 4.86
N HIS A 155 -10.38 -4.24 4.33
CA HIS A 155 -10.95 -4.00 3.02
C HIS A 155 -9.98 -3.27 2.11
N GLU A 156 -9.30 -2.26 2.63
CA GLU A 156 -8.42 -1.40 1.87
C GLU A 156 -7.16 -1.04 2.66
N THR A 157 -6.02 -1.10 1.97
CA THR A 157 -4.72 -0.79 2.53
C THR A 157 -3.92 0.12 1.60
N LEU A 158 -3.01 0.87 2.19
CA LEU A 158 -2.13 1.82 1.53
C LEU A 158 -0.68 1.57 1.94
N PHE A 159 0.22 1.77 1.00
CA PHE A 159 1.66 1.86 1.23
C PHE A 159 2.16 3.20 0.69
N LEU A 160 2.89 3.94 1.52
CA LEU A 160 3.51 5.23 1.17
C LEU A 160 4.94 4.96 0.71
N ASN A 161 5.16 4.97 -0.61
CA ASN A 161 6.46 4.67 -1.18
C ASN A 161 7.34 5.94 -1.22
N ASN A 162 8.05 6.21 -0.12
CA ASN A 162 9.04 7.29 -0.02
C ASN A 162 10.48 6.75 -0.13
N ASN A 163 10.77 6.12 -1.27
CA ASN A 163 12.01 5.38 -1.52
C ASN A 163 13.20 6.23 -1.98
N PHE A 164 13.19 7.55 -1.80
CA PHE A 164 14.36 8.38 -2.11
C PHE A 164 15.59 7.95 -1.32
N TYR A 165 15.39 7.59 -0.04
CA TYR A 165 16.35 6.85 0.78
C TYR A 165 15.62 5.75 1.56
N LEU A 166 16.28 4.64 1.85
CA LEU A 166 15.71 3.56 2.67
C LEU A 166 15.38 4.04 4.08
N LYS A 167 16.14 5.00 4.60
CA LYS A 167 15.86 5.62 5.92
C LYS A 167 14.59 6.47 5.90
N THR A 168 14.35 7.23 4.84
CA THR A 168 13.11 8.02 4.71
C THR A 168 11.90 7.11 4.47
N LEU A 169 12.10 6.02 3.72
CA LEU A 169 11.09 5.00 3.49
C LEU A 169 10.62 4.35 4.80
N GLU A 170 11.57 3.90 5.64
CA GLU A 170 11.24 3.35 6.95
C GLU A 170 10.56 4.39 7.85
N LYS A 171 11.10 5.61 7.91
CA LYS A 171 10.53 6.68 8.73
C LYS A 171 9.08 6.95 8.34
N MET A 172 8.79 7.06 7.04
CA MET A 172 7.44 7.30 6.54
C MET A 172 6.48 6.17 6.93
N TYR A 173 6.92 4.91 6.82
CA TYR A 173 6.12 3.78 7.29
C TYR A 173 5.79 3.85 8.79
N LEU A 174 6.78 4.17 9.63
CA LEU A 174 6.59 4.27 11.08
C LEU A 174 5.68 5.45 11.45
N ASP A 175 5.88 6.60 10.82
CA ASP A 175 5.01 7.77 10.99
C ASP A 175 3.56 7.40 10.63
N PHE A 176 3.34 6.74 9.48
CA PHE A 176 2.01 6.33 9.03
C PHE A 176 1.36 5.28 9.93
N LYS A 177 2.13 4.29 10.39
CA LYS A 177 1.68 3.24 11.31
C LYS A 177 1.16 3.83 12.62
N ASN A 178 1.92 4.78 13.16
CA ASN A 178 1.66 5.39 14.46
C ASN A 178 0.68 6.58 14.41
N GLU A 179 0.33 7.05 13.22
CA GLU A 179 -0.65 8.14 13.07
C GLU A 179 -2.03 7.70 13.57
N PRO A 180 -2.72 8.52 14.37
CA PRO A 180 -4.10 8.26 14.78
C PRO A 180 -5.05 8.35 13.57
N GLY A 181 -6.16 7.61 13.65
CA GLY A 181 -7.21 7.60 12.65
C GLY A 181 -7.81 6.21 12.44
N GLY A 182 -9.10 6.16 12.11
CA GLY A 182 -9.85 4.92 11.90
C GLY A 182 -9.61 4.30 10.51
N THR A 183 -9.21 5.09 9.52
CA THR A 183 -8.97 4.64 8.15
C THR A 183 -7.59 5.04 7.64
N ALA A 184 -7.12 4.37 6.58
CA ALA A 184 -5.85 4.72 5.94
C ALA A 184 -5.86 6.14 5.35
N PHE A 185 -7.00 6.60 4.83
CA PHE A 185 -7.16 7.96 4.27
C PHE A 185 -7.08 9.05 5.34
N GLU A 186 -7.78 8.85 6.45
CA GLU A 186 -7.74 9.76 7.60
C GLU A 186 -6.30 9.88 8.14
N LYS A 187 -5.60 8.76 8.29
CA LYS A 187 -4.19 8.75 8.70
C LYS A 187 -3.28 9.51 7.74
N ILE A 188 -3.43 9.37 6.42
CA ILE A 188 -2.62 10.13 5.46
C ILE A 188 -2.91 11.64 5.58
N ILE A 189 -4.17 12.03 5.72
CA ILE A 189 -4.54 13.44 5.86
C ILE A 189 -3.97 14.00 7.18
N ASN A 190 -4.03 13.25 8.28
CA ASN A 190 -3.38 13.61 9.54
C ASN A 190 -1.86 13.78 9.39
N LEU A 191 -1.17 12.87 8.69
CA LEU A 191 0.26 13.03 8.39
C LEU A 191 0.56 14.34 7.66
N ILE A 192 -0.29 14.71 6.70
CA ILE A 192 -0.15 15.94 5.91
C ILE A 192 -0.37 17.17 6.79
N GLN A 193 -1.44 17.17 7.59
CA GLN A 193 -1.82 18.27 8.47
C GLN A 193 -0.80 18.48 9.61
N HIS A 194 -0.21 17.39 10.12
CA HIS A 194 0.85 17.42 11.12
C HIS A 194 2.26 17.64 10.52
N ASN A 195 2.35 17.97 9.22
CA ASN A 195 3.62 18.24 8.51
C ASN A 195 4.63 17.07 8.50
N LYS A 196 4.17 15.84 8.72
CA LYS A 196 5.00 14.62 8.58
C LYS A 196 5.13 14.18 7.11
N LEU A 197 4.14 14.51 6.29
CA LEU A 197 4.16 14.34 4.83
C LEU A 197 3.93 15.70 4.14
N ASN A 198 4.99 16.26 3.57
CA ASN A 198 4.99 17.63 3.02
C ASN A 198 5.60 17.75 1.62
N HIS A 199 5.84 16.62 0.97
CA HIS A 199 6.44 16.50 -0.35
C HIS A 199 5.75 15.38 -1.12
N SER A 200 5.90 15.41 -2.44
CA SER A 200 5.27 14.43 -3.32
C SER A 200 5.74 13.00 -3.03
N VAL A 201 4.82 12.04 -3.04
CA VAL A 201 5.09 10.63 -2.73
C VAL A 201 4.23 9.70 -3.59
N GLU A 202 4.76 8.53 -3.96
CA GLU A 202 3.96 7.48 -4.59
C GLU A 202 3.13 6.74 -3.54
N LEU A 203 1.86 6.50 -3.85
CA LEU A 203 0.90 5.77 -3.04
C LEU A 203 0.55 4.47 -3.77
N ILE A 204 0.69 3.34 -3.08
CA ILE A 204 0.22 2.05 -3.59
C ILE A 204 -1.03 1.67 -2.81
N TYR A 205 -2.16 1.62 -3.51
CA TYR A 205 -3.45 1.25 -2.97
C TYR A 205 -3.79 -0.20 -3.30
N LYS A 206 -4.33 -0.91 -2.30
CA LYS A 206 -4.84 -2.27 -2.47
C LYS A 206 -6.22 -2.42 -1.86
N ASP A 207 -7.24 -2.48 -2.73
CA ASP A 207 -8.57 -2.98 -2.37
C ASP A 207 -8.59 -4.51 -2.41
N LYS A 208 -9.12 -5.16 -1.36
CA LYS A 208 -9.24 -6.63 -1.33
C LYS A 208 -10.11 -7.21 -2.45
N LYS A 209 -11.05 -6.42 -2.98
CA LYS A 209 -11.95 -6.85 -4.07
C LYS A 209 -11.19 -6.97 -5.40
N ASN A 210 -10.12 -6.20 -5.55
CA ASN A 210 -9.33 -6.14 -6.79
C ASN A 210 -8.21 -7.17 -6.77
N LYS A 211 -7.86 -7.71 -7.95
CA LYS A 211 -6.73 -8.65 -8.13
C LYS A 211 -5.41 -7.94 -8.45
N TYR A 212 -5.44 -6.62 -8.52
CA TYR A 212 -4.34 -5.75 -8.90
C TYR A 212 -4.10 -4.71 -7.80
N PHE A 213 -2.97 -4.02 -7.92
CA PHE A 213 -2.61 -2.84 -7.14
C PHE A 213 -2.86 -1.61 -7.99
N GLU A 214 -3.18 -0.50 -7.35
CA GLU A 214 -3.34 0.79 -8.01
C GLU A 214 -2.25 1.72 -7.50
N SER A 215 -1.55 2.38 -8.41
CA SER A 215 -0.46 3.31 -8.08
C SER A 215 -0.93 4.73 -8.37
N TYR A 216 -0.81 5.60 -7.36
CA TYR A 216 -1.17 7.00 -7.44
C TYR A 216 0.01 7.87 -7.04
N PHE A 217 0.09 9.10 -7.55
CA PHE A 217 1.12 10.05 -7.14
C PHE A 217 0.45 11.19 -6.39
N LEU A 218 0.78 11.32 -5.11
CA LEU A 218 0.35 12.45 -4.30
C LEU A 218 1.28 13.63 -4.56
N HIS A 219 0.82 14.61 -5.34
CA HIS A 219 1.62 15.79 -5.67
C HIS A 219 1.51 16.91 -4.63
N ASP A 220 2.48 17.84 -4.62
CA ASP A 220 2.49 18.99 -3.70
C ASP A 220 1.22 19.85 -3.78
N SER A 221 0.59 19.94 -4.96
CA SER A 221 -0.72 20.57 -5.16
C SER A 221 -1.83 19.89 -4.36
N MET A 222 -1.88 18.57 -4.39
CA MET A 222 -2.85 17.75 -3.67
C MET A 222 -2.63 17.82 -2.16
N ILE A 223 -1.36 17.82 -1.72
CA ILE A 223 -0.99 18.00 -0.31
C ILE A 223 -1.55 19.32 0.23
N LYS A 224 -1.47 20.41 -0.55
CA LYS A 224 -2.06 21.71 -0.15
C LYS A 224 -3.58 21.62 0.04
N ILE A 225 -4.27 20.84 -0.79
CA ILE A 225 -5.72 20.62 -0.65
C ILE A 225 -6.00 19.79 0.61
N PHE A 226 -5.30 18.68 0.84
CA PHE A 226 -5.51 17.85 2.03
C PHE A 226 -5.18 18.57 3.35
N ARG A 227 -4.30 19.57 3.33
CA ARG A 227 -4.01 20.41 4.52
C ARG A 227 -5.21 21.19 5.03
N ILE A 228 -6.15 21.56 4.16
CA ILE A 228 -7.30 22.39 4.52
C ILE A 228 -8.57 21.58 4.78
N VAL A 229 -8.56 20.26 4.55
CA VAL A 229 -9.72 19.38 4.74
C VAL A 229 -10.11 19.32 6.22
N GLU A 230 -11.33 19.74 6.54
CA GLU A 230 -11.90 19.57 7.89
C GLU A 230 -12.41 18.13 8.08
N LEU A 231 -11.56 17.22 8.57
CA LEU A 231 -11.87 15.79 8.72
C LEU A 231 -13.17 15.52 9.48
N GLU A 232 -13.47 16.26 10.55
CA GLU A 232 -14.69 16.11 11.35
C GLU A 232 -15.97 16.31 10.53
N LYS A 233 -15.91 17.15 9.48
CA LYS A 233 -17.04 17.44 8.60
C LYS A 233 -17.22 16.41 7.50
N VAL A 234 -16.16 15.75 7.05
CA VAL A 234 -16.20 14.88 5.85
C VAL A 234 -15.92 13.40 6.11
N ASN A 235 -15.46 13.02 7.30
CA ASN A 235 -15.20 11.62 7.65
C ASN A 235 -16.49 10.87 8.04
N HIS A 236 -17.44 10.83 7.10
CA HIS A 236 -18.76 10.23 7.28
C HIS A 236 -19.07 9.20 6.19
N ILE A 237 -19.82 8.17 6.57
CA ILE A 237 -20.47 7.25 5.64
C ILE A 237 -21.94 7.66 5.55
N LEU A 238 -22.33 8.17 4.39
CA LEU A 238 -23.69 8.66 4.14
C LEU A 238 -24.51 7.60 3.41
N ARG A 239 -25.74 7.39 3.86
CA ARG A 239 -26.71 6.55 3.15
C ARG A 239 -27.36 7.36 2.05
N MET A 240 -27.05 7.04 0.79
CA MET A 240 -27.59 7.73 -0.38
C MET A 240 -28.94 7.16 -0.82
N SER A 241 -29.13 5.86 -0.62
CA SER A 241 -30.38 5.15 -0.91
C SER A 241 -30.53 3.93 0.00
N GLU A 242 -31.52 3.06 -0.26
CA GLU A 242 -31.69 1.87 0.57
C GLU A 242 -30.48 0.92 0.54
N THR A 243 -29.81 0.83 -0.61
CA THR A 243 -28.72 -0.11 -0.89
C THR A 243 -27.36 0.57 -1.06
N GLU A 244 -27.33 1.89 -1.16
CA GLU A 244 -26.12 2.64 -1.46
C GLU A 244 -25.63 3.46 -0.26
N TYR A 245 -24.35 3.27 0.06
CA TYR A 245 -23.62 4.04 1.06
C TYR A 245 -22.37 4.63 0.42
N VAL A 246 -22.08 5.89 0.73
CA VAL A 246 -20.92 6.63 0.23
C VAL A 246 -20.04 7.04 1.40
N ASN A 247 -18.77 6.63 1.36
CA ASN A 247 -17.74 7.17 2.24
C ASN A 247 -17.23 8.48 1.62
N VAL A 248 -17.60 9.62 2.21
CA VAL A 248 -17.32 10.95 1.67
C VAL A 248 -15.82 11.24 1.63
N LEU A 249 -15.10 10.95 2.72
CA LEU A 249 -13.65 11.14 2.79
C LEU A 249 -12.91 10.35 1.70
N LYS A 250 -13.30 9.08 1.50
CA LYS A 250 -12.73 8.24 0.44
C LYS A 250 -12.96 8.84 -0.95
N GLN A 251 -14.17 9.34 -1.23
CA GLN A 251 -14.46 9.97 -2.52
C GLN A 251 -13.63 11.25 -2.72
N ILE A 252 -13.59 12.14 -1.72
CA ILE A 252 -12.74 13.34 -1.76
C ILE A 252 -11.29 12.95 -2.04
N PHE A 253 -10.77 11.93 -1.36
CA PHE A 253 -9.41 11.46 -1.54
C PHE A 253 -9.11 11.04 -2.98
N PHE A 254 -9.95 10.20 -3.58
CA PHE A 254 -9.75 9.74 -4.96
C PHE A 254 -10.00 10.83 -6.00
N ASN A 255 -11.03 11.66 -5.85
CA ASN A 255 -11.24 12.81 -6.73
C ASN A 255 -10.01 13.74 -6.75
N VAL A 256 -9.43 14.03 -5.57
CA VAL A 256 -8.21 14.85 -5.49
C VAL A 256 -7.02 14.15 -6.19
N LEU A 257 -6.83 12.84 -5.98
CA LEU A 257 -5.76 12.08 -6.64
C LEU A 257 -5.93 12.01 -8.16
N HIS A 258 -7.16 11.88 -8.65
CA HIS A 258 -7.49 11.87 -10.07
C HIS A 258 -7.53 13.28 -10.70
N GLN A 259 -7.37 14.34 -9.89
CA GLN A 259 -7.52 15.73 -10.31
C GLN A 259 -8.92 16.03 -10.87
N GLU A 260 -9.93 15.34 -10.32
CA GLU A 260 -11.33 15.50 -10.67
C GLU A 260 -12.03 16.43 -9.68
N ASN A 261 -12.98 17.22 -10.19
CA ASN A 261 -13.81 18.06 -9.34
C ASN A 261 -14.86 17.22 -8.57
N LEU A 262 -15.49 17.82 -7.56
CA LEU A 262 -16.47 17.15 -6.70
C LEU A 262 -17.93 17.35 -7.15
N ASN A 263 -18.19 17.87 -8.36
CA ASN A 263 -19.52 18.29 -8.78
C ASN A 263 -20.54 17.14 -8.73
N GLU A 264 -20.21 15.96 -9.24
CA GLU A 264 -21.16 14.83 -9.29
C GLU A 264 -21.62 14.44 -7.88
N LEU A 265 -20.69 14.31 -6.93
CA LEU A 265 -21.04 13.97 -5.56
C LEU A 265 -21.78 15.12 -4.87
N LEU A 266 -21.38 16.37 -5.10
CA LEU A 266 -22.07 17.55 -4.58
C LEU A 266 -23.53 17.61 -5.03
N ASP A 267 -23.80 17.42 -6.32
CA ASP A 267 -25.16 17.45 -6.88
C ASP A 267 -26.05 16.38 -6.22
N ARG A 268 -25.49 15.18 -6.01
CA ARG A 268 -26.18 14.08 -5.33
C ARG A 268 -26.45 14.39 -3.85
N LEU A 269 -25.50 15.01 -3.15
CA LEU A 269 -25.65 15.39 -1.75
C LEU A 269 -26.65 16.53 -1.57
N ILE A 270 -26.68 17.52 -2.46
CA ILE A 270 -27.66 18.61 -2.45
C ILE A 270 -29.07 18.06 -2.69
N ALA A 271 -29.22 17.13 -3.63
CA ALA A 271 -30.50 16.45 -3.87
C ALA A 271 -30.96 15.65 -2.65
N LEU A 272 -30.03 14.98 -1.94
CA LEU A 272 -30.32 14.27 -0.69
C LEU A 272 -30.73 15.25 0.42
N TYR A 273 -30.02 16.37 0.56
CA TYR A 273 -30.28 17.39 1.57
C TYR A 273 -31.64 18.05 1.40
N SER A 274 -32.04 18.29 0.15
CA SER A 274 -33.35 18.84 -0.19
C SER A 274 -34.51 17.94 0.25
N LYS A 275 -34.28 16.62 0.32
CA LYS A 275 -35.28 15.64 0.77
C LYS A 275 -35.22 15.41 2.29
N TYR A 276 -34.02 15.37 2.86
CA TYR A 276 -33.76 15.00 4.25
C TYR A 276 -32.72 15.93 4.90
N PRO A 277 -33.08 17.19 5.17
CA PRO A 277 -32.14 18.17 5.70
C PRO A 277 -31.70 17.77 7.10
N ASN A 278 -30.38 17.77 7.32
CA ASN A 278 -29.78 17.51 8.62
C ASN A 278 -28.43 18.21 8.74
N ALA A 279 -27.98 18.45 9.97
CA ALA A 279 -26.75 19.21 10.25
C ALA A 279 -25.49 18.56 9.66
N ILE A 280 -25.34 17.23 9.76
CA ILE A 280 -24.19 16.51 9.22
C ILE A 280 -24.08 16.74 7.71
N LEU A 281 -25.19 16.56 6.98
CA LEU A 281 -25.19 16.72 5.53
C LEU A 281 -24.97 18.18 5.11
N HIS A 282 -25.47 19.13 5.89
CA HIS A 282 -25.15 20.55 5.69
C HIS A 282 -23.64 20.81 5.80
N ASP A 283 -23.01 20.32 6.88
CA ASP A 283 -21.57 20.54 7.13
C ASP A 283 -20.70 19.84 6.06
N VAL A 284 -21.07 18.64 5.64
CA VAL A 284 -20.43 17.94 4.52
C VAL A 284 -20.50 18.78 3.24
N ILE A 285 -21.68 19.29 2.88
CA ILE A 285 -21.87 20.06 1.65
C ILE A 285 -21.06 21.36 1.68
N ASP A 286 -21.11 22.10 2.79
CA ASP A 286 -20.34 23.34 2.97
C ASP A 286 -18.83 23.09 2.78
N GLU A 287 -18.30 22.07 3.44
CA GLU A 287 -16.89 21.70 3.31
C GLU A 287 -16.53 21.24 1.90
N MET A 288 -17.37 20.41 1.29
CA MET A 288 -17.15 19.94 -0.08
C MET A 288 -17.18 21.06 -1.12
N VAL A 289 -18.04 22.07 -0.95
CA VAL A 289 -18.06 23.25 -1.83
C VAL A 289 -16.74 24.02 -1.74
N LYS A 290 -16.24 24.25 -0.51
CA LYS A 290 -14.95 24.91 -0.27
C LYS A 290 -13.80 24.13 -0.94
N LEU A 291 -13.75 22.82 -0.72
CA LEU A 291 -12.73 21.95 -1.31
C LEU A 291 -12.81 21.93 -2.84
N ASN A 292 -14.02 21.86 -3.41
CA ASN A 292 -14.21 21.83 -4.86
C ASN A 292 -13.69 23.10 -5.55
N ILE A 293 -13.84 24.26 -4.91
CA ILE A 293 -13.26 25.52 -5.40
C ILE A 293 -11.73 25.44 -5.42
N GLN A 294 -11.12 24.87 -4.39
CA GLN A 294 -9.66 24.77 -4.29
C GLN A 294 -9.09 23.74 -5.28
N ILE A 295 -9.77 22.61 -5.45
CA ILE A 295 -9.43 21.61 -6.49
C ILE A 295 -9.42 22.28 -7.86
N LYS A 296 -10.48 23.03 -8.20
CA LYS A 296 -10.58 23.75 -9.49
C LYS A 296 -9.51 24.82 -9.68
N LYS A 297 -9.01 25.46 -8.62
CA LYS A 297 -7.90 26.44 -8.70
C LYS A 297 -6.53 25.80 -8.91
N THR A 298 -6.39 24.52 -8.58
CA THR A 298 -5.09 23.83 -8.56
C THR A 298 -4.95 22.86 -9.73
N ALA A 299 -6.05 22.35 -10.26
CA ALA A 299 -6.11 21.44 -11.41
C ALA A 299 -6.22 22.17 -12.76
N PHE A 300 -6.46 23.49 -12.75
CA PHE A 300 -6.60 24.34 -13.95
C PHE A 300 -5.83 25.65 -13.78
#